data_AF-A0A117SC04-F1
#
_entry.id   AF-A0A117SC04-F1
#
_cell.length_a   1.000
_cell.length_b   1.000
_cell.length_c   1.000
_cell.angle_alpha   90.00
_cell.angle_beta   90.00
_cell.angle_gamma   90.00
#
_symmetry.space_group_name_H-M   'P 1'
#
loop_
_entity.id
_entity.type
_entity.pdbx_description
1 polymer ?
#
loop_
_entity_poly.entity_id
_entity_poly.type
_entity_poly.pdbx_seq_one_letter_code
_entity_poly.pdbx_strand_id
1 'polypeptide(L)'
;MHFRNDFKTLYNEIEKFLKRDQHRIVDEAKFMTLKKDILDIIKTLFGEGSRQYRVVKLTNSPATVFKVMNHIAASTETRTSAVNM
;
A
#
# COMPACT_ATOMS: atom_id res chain seq x y z
N MET A 1 17.67 7.70 0.81
CA MET A 1 16.35 7.29 1.35
C MET A 1 15.26 7.97 0.53
N HIS A 2 14.57 7.22 -0.34
CA HIS A 2 13.49 7.73 -1.20
C HIS A 2 12.13 7.08 -0.89
N PHE A 3 11.90 6.65 0.35
CA PHE A 3 10.70 5.91 0.78
C PHE A 3 9.37 6.55 0.39
N ARG A 4 9.30 7.89 0.35
CA ARG A 4 8.10 8.61 -0.10
C ARG A 4 7.83 8.42 -1.61
N ASN A 5 8.89 8.40 -2.41
CA ASN A 5 8.80 8.13 -3.85
C ASN A 5 8.44 6.67 -4.09
N ASP A 6 9.09 5.74 -3.38
CA ASP A 6 8.80 4.30 -3.50
C ASP A 6 7.34 4.00 -3.11
N PHE A 7 6.87 4.56 -1.99
CA PHE A 7 5.47 4.44 -1.57
C PHE A 7 4.50 5.00 -2.62
N LYS A 8 4.78 6.17 -3.19
CA LYS A 8 3.93 6.79 -4.22
C LYS A 8 3.91 5.96 -5.50
N THR A 9 5.05 5.40 -5.90
CA THR A 9 5.15 4.50 -7.07
C THR A 9 4.27 3.27 -6.86
N LEU A 10 4.44 2.57 -5.74
CA LEU A 10 3.64 1.38 -5.43
C LEU A 10 2.14 1.69 -5.27
N TYR A 11 1.80 2.86 -4.70
CA TYR A 11 0.40 3.31 -4.59
C TYR A 11 -0.25 3.43 -5.97
N ASN A 12 0.44 4.06 -6.92
CA ASN A 12 -0.06 4.20 -8.28
C ASN A 12 -0.12 2.85 -9.01
N GLU A 13 0.80 1.94 -8.74
CA GLU A 13 0.81 0.60 -9.34
C GLU A 13 -0.38 -0.25 -8.87
N ILE A 14 -0.68 -0.27 -7.57
CA ILE A 14 -1.83 -1.02 -7.06
C ILE A 14 -3.16 -0.38 -7.50
N GLU A 15 -3.22 0.94 -7.63
CA GLU A 15 -4.39 1.61 -8.19
C GLU A 15 -4.61 1.24 -9.66
N LYS A 16 -3.55 1.25 -10.47
CA LYS A 16 -3.59 0.81 -11.88
C LYS A 16 -3.94 -0.66 -11.99
N PHE A 17 -3.43 -1.50 -11.10
CA PHE A 17 -3.74 -2.92 -11.05
C PHE A 17 -5.26 -3.12 -10.86
N LEU A 18 -5.86 -2.45 -9.88
CA LEU A 18 -7.30 -2.49 -9.63
C LEU A 18 -8.14 -1.99 -10.82
N LYS A 19 -7.71 -0.91 -11.48
CA LYS A 19 -8.41 -0.38 -12.66
C LYS A 19 -8.35 -1.33 -13.86
N ARG A 20 -7.26 -2.10 -14.01
CA ARG A 20 -7.11 -3.09 -15.11
C ARG A 20 -7.88 -4.38 -14.83
N ASP A 21 -7.93 -4.81 -13.58
CA ASP A 21 -8.61 -6.04 -13.16
C ASP A 21 -10.13 -5.91 -13.14
N GLN A 22 -10.70 -4.70 -13.19
CA GLN A 22 -12.15 -4.51 -13.37
C GLN A 22 -12.70 -5.15 -14.66
N HIS A 23 -11.82 -5.50 -15.61
CA HIS A 23 -12.23 -6.03 -16.92
C HIS A 23 -11.62 -7.41 -17.25
N ARG A 24 -10.79 -8.02 -16.39
CA ARG A 24 -10.08 -9.29 -16.67
C ARG A 24 -9.75 -10.11 -15.42
N ILE A 25 -9.32 -11.37 -15.64
CA ILE A 25 -8.76 -12.28 -14.63
C ILE A 25 -7.60 -11.59 -13.91
N VAL A 26 -7.62 -11.63 -12.58
CA VAL A 26 -6.57 -11.10 -11.71
C VAL A 26 -5.26 -11.84 -12.01
N ASP A 27 -4.22 -11.10 -12.38
CA ASP A 27 -2.87 -11.64 -12.51
C ASP A 27 -2.28 -11.84 -11.11
N GLU A 28 -2.54 -13.00 -10.51
CA GLU A 28 -2.14 -13.35 -9.15
C GLU A 28 -0.63 -13.27 -8.95
N ALA A 29 0.17 -13.69 -9.92
CA ALA A 29 1.64 -13.65 -9.83
C ALA A 29 2.15 -12.20 -9.76
N LYS A 30 1.58 -11.33 -10.59
CA LYS A 30 1.88 -9.90 -10.56
C LYS A 30 1.42 -9.25 -9.26
N PHE A 31 0.22 -9.59 -8.78
CA PHE A 31 -0.27 -9.08 -7.50
C PHE A 31 0.64 -9.51 -6.34
N MET A 32 1.06 -10.77 -6.28
CA MET A 32 1.89 -11.27 -5.18
C MET A 32 3.26 -10.58 -5.14
N THR A 33 3.85 -10.28 -6.30
CA THR A 33 5.08 -9.48 -6.40
C THR A 33 4.84 -8.07 -5.85
N LEU A 34 3.82 -7.38 -6.35
CA LEU A 34 3.47 -6.02 -5.91
C LEU A 34 3.15 -5.96 -4.40
N LYS A 35 2.42 -6.95 -3.88
CA LYS A 35 2.09 -7.08 -2.46
C LYS A 35 3.35 -7.22 -1.61
N LYS A 36 4.35 -7.97 -2.07
CA LYS A 36 5.63 -8.14 -1.36
C LYS A 36 6.38 -6.80 -1.24
N ASP A 37 6.48 -6.05 -2.34
CA ASP A 37 7.16 -4.75 -2.33
C ASP A 37 6.44 -3.76 -1.40
N ILE A 38 5.10 -3.77 -1.41
CA ILE A 38 4.28 -2.95 -0.49
C ILE A 38 4.52 -3.38 0.97
N LEU A 39 4.61 -4.67 1.25
CA LEU A 39 4.88 -5.19 2.58
C LEU A 39 6.23 -4.74 3.11
N ASP A 40 7.27 -4.74 2.28
CA ASP A 40 8.62 -4.33 2.67
C ASP A 40 8.67 -2.84 3.02
N ILE A 41 7.94 -1.98 2.27
CA ILE A 41 7.78 -0.57 2.63
C ILE A 41 7.01 -0.41 3.94
N ILE A 42 5.87 -1.07 4.10
CA ILE A 42 5.06 -0.96 5.33
C ILE A 42 5.84 -1.46 6.55
N LYS A 43 6.60 -2.55 6.40
CA LYS A 43 7.50 -3.08 7.44
C LYS A 43 8.54 -2.04 7.83
N THR A 44 9.13 -1.37 6.86
CA THR A 44 10.17 -0.35 7.11
C THR A 44 9.58 0.89 7.79
N LEU A 45 8.37 1.30 7.44
CA LEU A 45 7.73 2.50 7.99
C LEU A 45 7.08 2.29 9.37
N PHE A 46 6.48 1.13 9.62
CA PHE A 46 5.65 0.89 10.81
C PHE A 46 6.08 -0.32 11.63
N GLY A 47 7.00 -1.15 11.14
CA GLY A 47 7.42 -2.40 11.76
C GLY A 47 6.47 -3.58 11.51
N GLU A 48 6.98 -4.80 11.71
CA GLU A 48 6.22 -6.05 11.52
C GLU A 48 5.06 -6.21 12.52
N GLY A 49 5.17 -5.58 13.70
CA GLY A 49 4.11 -5.60 14.72
C GLY A 49 2.90 -4.72 14.37
N SER A 50 3.01 -3.87 13.35
CA SER A 50 1.96 -2.91 13.02
C SER A 50 0.71 -3.57 12.45
N ARG A 51 -0.45 -2.94 12.69
CA ARG A 51 -1.74 -3.39 12.16
C ARG A 51 -1.73 -3.39 10.62
N GLN A 52 -1.15 -2.36 10.01
CA GLN A 52 -1.06 -2.21 8.56
C GLN A 52 -0.25 -3.35 7.95
N TYR A 53 0.90 -3.68 8.53
CA TYR A 53 1.72 -4.80 8.07
C TYR A 53 0.97 -6.13 8.17
N ARG A 54 0.34 -6.41 9.32
CA ARG A 54 -0.42 -7.65 9.53
C ARG A 54 -1.58 -7.80 8.54
N VAL A 55 -2.35 -6.72 8.30
CA VAL A 55 -3.48 -6.73 7.37
C VAL A 55 -3.01 -7.01 5.94
N VAL A 56 -1.96 -6.32 5.49
CA VAL A 56 -1.42 -6.55 4.14
C VAL A 56 -0.82 -7.95 4.03
N LYS A 57 -0.16 -8.46 5.07
CA LYS A 57 0.46 -9.79 5.05
C LYS A 57 -0.59 -10.89 4.82
N LEU A 58 -1.71 -10.81 5.54
CA LEU A 58 -2.74 -11.85 5.57
C LEU A 58 -3.76 -11.76 4.43
N THR A 59 -3.95 -10.60 3.80
CA THR A 59 -4.95 -10.45 2.74
C THR A 59 -4.45 -10.92 1.38
N ASN A 60 -5.31 -11.58 0.61
CA ASN A 60 -5.08 -11.86 -0.81
C ASN A 60 -5.90 -10.92 -1.73
N SER A 61 -6.54 -9.88 -1.16
CA SER A 61 -7.33 -8.93 -1.92
C SER A 61 -6.52 -7.69 -2.28
N PRO A 62 -6.31 -7.39 -3.58
CA PRO A 62 -5.68 -6.16 -4.04
C PRO A 62 -6.42 -4.90 -3.53
N ALA A 63 -7.75 -4.97 -3.43
CA ALA A 63 -8.57 -3.86 -2.95
C ALA A 63 -8.31 -3.56 -1.46
N THR A 64 -8.09 -4.60 -0.65
CA THR A 64 -7.71 -4.42 0.76
C THR A 64 -6.32 -3.78 0.88
N VAL A 65 -5.35 -4.23 0.09
CA VAL A 65 -3.99 -3.64 0.08
C VAL A 65 -4.06 -2.15 -0.27
N PHE A 66 -4.80 -1.79 -1.32
CA PHE A 66 -4.98 -0.39 -1.71
C PHE A 66 -5.64 0.45 -0.62
N LYS A 67 -6.69 -0.06 0.05
CA LYS A 67 -7.32 0.64 1.18
C LYS A 67 -6.34 0.93 2.32
N VAL A 68 -5.44 -0.02 2.63
CA VAL A 68 -4.40 0.20 3.65
C VAL A 68 -3.43 1.31 3.21
N MET A 69 -2.97 1.28 1.96
CA MET A 69 -2.08 2.32 1.44
C MET A 69 -2.75 3.70 1.43
N ASN A 70 -4.02 3.77 1.02
CA ASN A 70 -4.78 5.02 1.05
C ASN A 70 -4.96 5.55 2.48
N HIS A 71 -5.24 4.67 3.44
CA HIS A 71 -5.31 5.05 4.86
C HIS A 71 -3.97 5.61 5.38
N ILE A 72 -2.84 5.01 4.98
CA ILE A 72 -1.50 5.51 5.31
C ILE A 72 -1.29 6.90 4.70
N ALA A 73 -1.57 7.08 3.41
CA ALA A 73 -1.43 8.36 2.71
C ALA A 73 -2.25 9.47 3.39
N ALA A 74 -3.53 9.23 3.65
CA ALA A 74 -4.42 10.17 4.32
C ALA A 74 -3.94 10.52 5.75
N SER A 75 -3.40 9.53 6.48
CA SER A 75 -2.84 9.73 7.82
C SER A 75 -1.55 10.55 7.82
N THR A 76 -0.75 10.45 6.76
CA THR A 76 0.46 11.28 6.60
C THR A 76 0.13 12.73 6.24
N GLU A 77 -0.91 12.96 5.43
CA GLU A 77 -1.38 14.31 5.10
C GLU A 77 -1.96 15.02 6.33
N THR A 78 -2.82 14.33 7.08
CA THR A 78 -3.41 14.89 8.32
C THR A 78 -2.38 15.17 9.42
N ARG A 79 -1.33 14.34 9.56
CA ARG A 79 -0.23 14.62 10.51
C ARG A 79 0.64 15.81 10.13
N THR A 80 0.68 16.20 8.85
CA THR A 80 1.44 17.38 8.41
C THR A 80 0.66 18.67 8.69
N SER A 81 -0.67 18.64 8.63
CA SER A 81 -1.53 19.78 8.98
C SER A 81 -1.66 20.03 10.49
N ALA A 82 -1.51 19.00 11.32
CA ALA A 82 -1.64 19.12 12.78
C ALA A 82 -0.39 19.69 13.49
N VAL A 83 0.75 19.83 12.80
CA VAL A 83 1.99 20.40 13.36
C VAL A 83 2.14 21.90 13.04
N ASN A 84 1.26 22.46 12.21
CA ASN A 84 1.22 23.88 11.84
C ASN A 84 0.01 24.64 12.43
N MET A 85 -0.59 24.14 13.52
CA MET A 85 -1.60 24.88 14.31
C MET A 85 -1.08 25.20 15.70
#